data_AF-A0A349JQS9-F1
#
_entry.id   AF-A0A349JQS9-F1
#
_cell.length_a   1.000
_cell.length_b   1.000
_cell.length_c   1.000
_cell.angle_alpha   90.00
_cell.angle_beta   90.00
_cell.angle_gamma   90.00
#
_symmetry.space_group_name_H-M   'P 1'
#
loop_
_entity.id
_entity.type
_entity.pdbx_description
1 polymer ?
#
loop_
_entity_poly.entity_id
_entity_poly.type
_entity_poly.pdbx_seq_one_letter_code
_entity_poly.pdbx_strand_id
1 'polypeptide(L)' 'MAVKLDDERRAVLVSRLQGFYLQEFDEDLSAFRAEQVLDFFLNALGPQVYNQAVQDARGFMLRVLDDIDGEVHEPESS' A
#
# COMPACT_ATOMS: atom_id res chain seq x y z
N MET A 1 -13.19 1.34 -4.91
CA MET A 1 -13.03 2.12 -3.67
C MET A 1 -11.74 2.91 -3.80
N ALA A 2 -11.77 4.23 -3.73
CA ALA A 2 -10.54 5.03 -3.71
C ALA A 2 -9.90 4.92 -2.32
N VAL A 3 -8.59 4.73 -2.26
CA VAL A 3 -7.84 4.75 -0.99
C VAL A 3 -8.00 6.14 -0.37
N LYS A 4 -8.52 6.20 0.86
CA LYS A 4 -8.65 7.46 1.61
C LYS A 4 -7.54 7.56 2.63
N LEU A 5 -6.82 8.68 2.60
CA LEU A 5 -5.83 9.05 3.60
C LEU A 5 -6.45 10.07 4.55
N ASP A 6 -6.02 10.05 5.81
CA ASP A 6 -6.26 11.15 6.73
C ASP A 6 -5.42 12.38 6.33
N ASP A 7 -5.81 13.55 6.83
CA ASP A 7 -5.23 14.84 6.44
C ASP A 7 -3.72 14.93 6.79
N GLU A 8 -3.30 14.31 7.90
CA GLU A 8 -1.90 14.31 8.34
C GLU A 8 -1.01 13.52 7.38
N ARG A 9 -1.41 12.29 7.03
CA ARG A 9 -0.69 11.47 6.05
C ARG A 9 -0.66 12.14 4.68
N ARG A 10 -1.75 12.80 4.31
CA ARG A 10 -1.85 13.51 3.04
C ARG A 10 -0.85 14.66 2.99
N ALA A 11 -0.80 15.50 4.02
CA ALA A 11 0.15 16.61 4.12
C ALA A 11 1.61 16.14 4.05
N VAL A 12 1.94 15.03 4.72
CA VAL A 12 3.28 14.41 4.65
C VAL A 12 3.62 13.99 3.23
N LEU A 13 2.71 13.31 2.53
CA LEU A 13 2.96 12.87 1.14
C LEU A 13 3.08 14.03 0.16
N VAL A 14 2.29 15.08 0.33
CA VAL A 14 2.40 16.33 -0.45
C VAL A 14 3.79 16.93 -0.26
N SER A 15 4.25 17.11 0.98
CA SER A 15 5.59 17.64 1.26
C SER A 15 6.69 16.77 0.65
N ARG A 16 6.55 15.44 0.71
CA ARG A 16 7.49 14.51 0.07
C ARG A 16 7.50 14.62 -1.45
N LEU A 17 6.35 14.80 -2.08
CA LEU A 17 6.26 15.04 -3.53
C LEU A 17 6.94 16.34 -3.91
N GLN A 18 6.74 17.42 -3.15
CA GLN A 18 7.42 18.69 -3.40
C GLN A 18 8.95 18.54 -3.28
N GLY A 19 9.43 17.87 -2.23
CA GLY A 19 10.85 17.60 -2.05
C GLY A 19 11.45 16.73 -3.16
N PHE A 20 10.72 15.71 -3.60
CA PHE A 20 11.12 14.86 -4.74
C PHE A 20 11.26 15.68 -6.02
N TYR A 21 10.31 16.57 -6.32
CA TYR A 21 10.38 17.40 -7.52
C TYR A 21 11.54 18.39 -7.49
N LEU A 22 11.77 19.02 -6.35
CA LEU A 22 12.90 19.93 -6.18
C LEU A 22 14.23 19.18 -6.34
N GLN A 23 14.35 18.00 -5.73
CA GLN A 23 15.60 17.23 -5.75
C GLN A 23 15.91 16.63 -7.12
N GLU A 24 14.92 16.03 -7.78
CA GLU A 24 15.14 15.25 -9.01
C GLU A 24 14.97 16.08 -10.29
N PHE A 25 14.21 17.18 -10.22
CA PHE A 25 13.89 18.00 -11.40
C PHE A 25 14.24 19.49 -11.25
N ASP A 26 14.77 19.94 -10.10
CA ASP A 26 15.02 21.36 -9.81
C ASP A 26 13.75 22.22 -10.01
N GLU A 27 12.57 21.64 -9.77
CA GLU A 27 11.26 22.29 -9.92
C GLU A 27 10.58 22.47 -8.55
N ASP A 28 10.24 23.72 -8.22
CA ASP A 28 9.36 24.02 -7.09
C ASP A 28 7.90 23.63 -7.42
N LEU A 29 7.49 22.47 -6.93
CA LEU A 29 6.11 22.03 -7.05
C LEU A 29 5.24 22.71 -5.97
N SER A 30 4.22 23.46 -6.38
CA SER A 30 3.28 24.06 -5.43
C SER A 30 2.47 22.98 -4.70
N ALA A 31 2.02 23.27 -3.47
CA ALA A 31 1.23 22.33 -2.68
C ALA A 31 -0.05 21.90 -3.43
N PHE A 32 -0.71 22.83 -4.12
CA PHE A 32 -1.88 22.53 -4.94
C PHE A 32 -1.57 21.53 -6.08
N ARG A 33 -0.46 21.72 -6.81
CA ARG A 33 -0.07 20.78 -7.88
C ARG A 33 0.35 19.43 -7.31
N ALA A 34 1.04 19.42 -6.17
CA ALA A 34 1.42 18.19 -5.47
C ALA A 34 0.18 17.39 -5.01
N GLU A 35 -0.86 18.06 -4.51
CA GLU A 35 -2.16 17.44 -4.19
C GLU A 35 -2.80 16.80 -5.43
N GLN A 36 -2.79 17.49 -6.59
CA GLN A 36 -3.34 16.93 -7.83
C GLN A 36 -2.57 15.68 -8.31
N VAL A 37 -1.24 15.70 -8.18
CA VAL A 37 -0.39 14.54 -8.48
C VAL A 37 -0.68 13.39 -7.53
N LEU A 38 -0.81 13.68 -6.22
CA LEU A 38 -1.17 12.69 -5.22
C LEU A 38 -2.54 12.05 -5.53
N ASP A 39 -3.55 12.86 -5.86
CA ASP A 39 -4.87 12.38 -6.24
C ASP A 39 -4.85 11.49 -7.48
N PHE A 40 -4.05 11.87 -8.49
CA PHE A 40 -3.88 11.02 -9.67
C PHE A 40 -3.34 9.64 -9.28
N PHE A 41 -2.28 9.58 -8.47
CA PHE A 41 -1.69 8.29 -8.06
C PHE A 41 -2.61 7.48 -7.15
N LEU A 42 -3.31 8.11 -6.21
CA LEU A 42 -4.26 7.42 -5.34
C LEU A 42 -5.41 6.79 -6.14
N ASN A 43 -5.85 7.45 -7.21
CA ASN A 43 -6.90 6.92 -8.08
C ASN A 43 -6.37 5.86 -9.06
N ALA A 44 -5.19 6.08 -9.64
CA ALA A 44 -4.62 5.18 -10.65
C ALA A 44 -4.03 3.90 -10.04
N LEU A 45 -3.32 4.02 -8.92
CA LEU A 45 -2.55 2.93 -8.30
C LEU A 45 -3.24 2.37 -7.05
N GLY A 46 -3.99 3.19 -6.32
CA GLY A 46 -4.58 2.81 -5.02
C GLY A 46 -5.34 1.47 -5.04
N PRO A 47 -6.29 1.25 -5.97
CA PRO A 47 -7.02 -0.01 -6.05
C PRO A 47 -6.13 -1.23 -6.34
N GLN A 48 -5.14 -1.08 -7.23
CA GLN A 48 -4.24 -2.17 -7.61
C GLN A 48 -3.34 -2.57 -6.43
N VAL A 49 -2.72 -1.58 -5.79
CA VAL A 49 -1.85 -1.78 -4.62
C VAL A 49 -2.65 -2.39 -3.46
N TYR A 50 -3.85 -1.87 -3.18
CA TYR A 50 -4.71 -2.40 -2.12
C TYR A 50 -5.08 -3.87 -2.37
N ASN A 51 -5.52 -4.21 -3.58
CA ASN A 51 -5.90 -5.57 -3.92
C ASN A 51 -4.71 -6.53 -3.82
N GLN A 52 -3.53 -6.12 -4.30
CA GLN A 52 -2.32 -6.92 -4.17
C GLN A 52 -1.98 -7.17 -2.70
N ALA A 53 -2.03 -6.14 -1.85
CA ALA A 53 -1.79 -6.28 -0.42
C ALA A 53 -2.76 -7.26 0.26
N VAL A 54 -4.03 -7.27 -0.14
CA VAL A 54 -5.01 -8.26 0.34
C VAL A 54 -4.65 -9.69 -0.10
N GLN A 55 -4.21 -9.87 -1.35
CA GLN A 55 -3.78 -11.18 -1.84
C GLN A 55 -2.52 -11.67 -1.12
N ASP A 56 -1.57 -10.78 -0.87
CA ASP A 56 -0.35 -11.10 -0.14
C ASP A 56 -0.66 -11.54 1.30
N ALA A 57 -1.54 -10.80 1.99
CA ALA A 57 -2.00 -11.15 3.33
C ALA A 57 -2.73 -12.50 3.35
N ARG A 58 -3.61 -12.75 2.35
CA ARG A 58 -4.28 -14.05 2.21
C ARG A 58 -3.28 -15.18 2.01
N GLY A 59 -2.30 -15.00 1.12
CA GLY A 59 -1.27 -16.00 0.86
C GLY A 59 -0.41 -16.29 2.09
N PHE A 60 -0.10 -15.27 2.89
CA PHE A 60 0.57 -15.45 4.18
C PHE A 60 -0.25 -16.31 5.15
N MET A 61 -1.53 -15.98 5.33
CA MET A 61 -2.39 -16.73 6.25
C MET A 61 -2.57 -18.19 5.83
N LEU A 62 -2.68 -18.47 4.52
CA LEU A 62 -2.78 -19.85 4.03
C LEU A 62 -1.55 -20.68 4.38
N ARG A 63 -0.35 -20.13 4.22
CA ARG A 63 0.89 -20.82 4.62
C ARG A 63 0.90 -21.16 6.10
N VAL A 64 0.47 -20.22 6.95
CA VAL A 64 0.36 -20.46 8.40
C VAL A 64 -0.63 -21.60 8.70
N LEU A 65 -1.75 -21.69 7.97
CA LEU A 65 -2.70 -22.78 8.15
C LEU A 65 -2.13 -24.12 7.70
N ASP A 66 -1.45 -24.16 6.55
CA ASP A 66 -0.79 -25.37 6.04
C ASP A 66 0.29 -25.88 7.01
N ASP A 67 1.08 -24.95 7.59
CA ASP A 67 2.09 -25.28 8.59
C ASP A 67 1.46 -25.89 9.85
N ILE A 68 0.35 -25.33 10.35
CA ILE A 68 -0.39 -25.87 11.51
C ILE A 68 -0.95 -27.26 11.21
N ASP A 69 -1.51 -27.47 10.02
CA ASP A 69 -2.07 -28.78 9.63
C ASP A 69 -0.98 -29.86 9.61
N GLY A 70 0.25 -29.52 9.19
CA GLY A 70 1.39 -30.42 9.27
C GLY A 70 1.93 -30.66 10.68
N GLU A 71 2.03 -29.62 11.52
CA GLU A 71 2.60 -29.71 12.87
C GLU A 71 1.68 -30.40 13.88
N VAL A 72 0.36 -30.23 13.75
CA VAL A 72 -0.64 -30.70 14.72
C VAL A 72 -1.33 -31.99 14.27
N HIS A 73 -0.87 -32.59 13.17
CA HIS A 73 -1.47 -33.82 12.63
C HIS A 73 -1.25 -35.03 13.55
N GLU A 74 -2.34 -35.58 14.09
CA GLU A 74 -2.35 -36.88 14.76
C GLU A 74 -2.72 -37.96 13.72
N PRO A 75 -1.81 -38.89 13.38
CA PRO A 75 -2.10 -39.93 12.40
C PRO A 75 -3.16 -40.91 12.95
N GLU A 76 -4.15 -41.27 12.12
CA GLU A 76 -5.14 -42.27 12.50
C GLU A 76 -4.48 -43.65 12.72
N SER A 77 -4.62 -44.20 13.92
CA SER A 77 -4.24 -45.59 14.21
C SER A 77 -5.16 -46.54 13.45
N SER A 78 -4.59 -47.33 12.54
CA SER A 78 -5.23 -48.57 12.05
C SER A 78 -5.33 -49.62 13.15
#